data_AF-A0AAP5YBS1-F1
#
_entry.id   AF-A0AAP5YBS1-F1
#
_cell.length_a   1.000
_cell.length_b   1.000
_cell.length_c   1.000
_cell.angle_alpha   90.00
_cell.angle_beta   90.00
_cell.angle_gamma   90.00
#
_symmetry.space_group_name_H-M   'P 1'
#
loop_
_entity.id
_entity.type
_entity.pdbx_description
1 polymer ?
#
loop_
_entity_poly.entity_id
_entity_poly.type
_entity_poly.pdbx_seq_one_letter_code
_entity_poly.pdbx_strand_id
1 'polypeptide(L)'
;MKRRLTPSEFDQAVKRLPRAMKARNIQIARAILVEGRKQAELVRETGLSRTAIAAVVRKIREAHETYGQPPEGWERIEVCLPSEMVHLVRALEEEARRQHENED
;
A
#
# COMPACT_ATOMS: atom_id res chain seq x y z
N MET A 1 -0.07 -4.57 -11.80
CA MET A 1 0.70 -4.86 -10.56
C MET A 1 0.37 -3.78 -9.54
N LYS A 2 0.20 -4.08 -8.26
CA LYS A 2 -0.09 -3.04 -7.25
C LYS A 2 1.19 -2.25 -6.95
N ARG A 3 1.09 -0.91 -6.91
CA ARG A 3 2.21 0.03 -6.74
C ARG A 3 3.09 -0.29 -5.52
N ARG A 4 4.38 -0.01 -5.65
CA ARG A 4 5.31 0.09 -4.51
C ARG A 4 5.01 1.34 -3.68
N LEU A 5 5.34 1.29 -2.41
CA LEU A 5 5.30 2.43 -1.51
C LEU A 5 6.70 3.01 -1.39
N THR A 6 6.81 4.33 -1.29
CA THR A 6 8.07 4.94 -0.87
C THR A 6 8.36 4.57 0.60
N PRO A 7 9.62 4.67 1.06
CA PRO A 7 9.95 4.46 2.47
C PRO A 7 9.09 5.31 3.43
N SER A 8 8.86 6.58 3.07
CA SER A 8 8.05 7.51 3.86
C SER A 8 6.58 7.09 3.91
N GLU A 9 6.00 6.73 2.77
CA GLU A 9 4.61 6.22 2.69
C GLU A 9 4.41 4.97 3.53
N PHE A 10 5.38 4.06 3.49
CA PHE A 10 5.39 2.84 4.29
C PHE A 10 5.45 3.15 5.79
N ASP A 11 6.39 4.01 6.22
CA ASP A 11 6.58 4.35 7.62
C ASP A 11 5.35 5.07 8.19
N GLN A 12 4.70 5.93 7.41
CA GLN A 12 3.43 6.55 7.78
C GLN A 12 2.31 5.53 7.93
N ALA A 13 2.18 4.59 6.97
CA ALA A 13 1.18 3.55 7.03
C ALA A 13 1.34 2.66 8.27
N VAL A 14 2.58 2.30 8.62
CA VAL A 14 2.89 1.54 9.84
C VAL A 14 2.49 2.30 11.10
N LYS A 15 2.78 3.61 11.18
CA LYS A 15 2.41 4.46 12.33
C LYS A 15 0.90 4.57 12.54
N ARG A 16 0.10 4.49 11.47
CA ARG A 16 -1.36 4.60 11.50
C ARG A 16 -2.06 3.25 11.79
N LEU A 17 -1.32 2.16 11.98
CA LEU A 17 -1.92 0.85 12.27
C LEU A 17 -2.66 0.86 13.63
N PRO A 18 -3.92 0.41 13.70
CA PRO A 18 -4.68 0.39 14.97
C PRO A 18 -4.08 -0.49 16.07
N ARG A 19 -3.27 -1.49 15.67
CA ARG A 19 -2.54 -2.37 16.58
C ARG A 19 -1.12 -2.56 16.06
N ALA A 20 -0.15 -2.34 16.94
CA ALA A 20 1.26 -2.52 16.64
C ALA A 20 1.52 -3.93 16.09
N MET A 21 2.25 -3.98 14.98
CA MET A 21 2.64 -5.23 14.34
C MET A 21 4.03 -5.65 14.85
N LYS A 22 4.29 -6.95 14.92
CA LYS A 22 5.63 -7.47 15.28
C LYS A 22 6.68 -6.91 14.29
N ALA A 23 7.84 -6.49 14.80
CA ALA A 23 8.92 -5.91 14.00
C ALA A 23 9.31 -6.79 12.78
N ARG A 24 9.37 -8.12 12.99
CA ARG A 24 9.61 -9.10 11.91
C ARG A 24 8.62 -8.97 10.75
N ASN A 25 7.34 -8.79 11.04
CA ASN A 25 6.31 -8.67 10.00
C ASN A 25 6.41 -7.32 9.28
N ILE A 26 6.77 -6.25 10.00
CA ILE A 26 7.03 -4.93 9.39
C ILE A 26 8.20 -5.04 8.40
N GLN A 27 9.29 -5.72 8.76
CA GLN A 27 10.43 -5.95 7.87
C GLN A 27 10.04 -6.73 6.61
N ILE A 28 9.26 -7.80 6.75
CA ILE A 28 8.75 -8.59 5.61
C ILE A 28 7.89 -7.72 4.68
N ALA A 29 7.01 -6.89 5.25
CA ALA A 29 6.19 -5.99 4.46
C ALA A 29 7.03 -4.92 3.75
N ARG A 30 8.06 -4.36 4.41
CA ARG A 30 8.97 -3.37 3.83
C ARG A 30 9.72 -3.95 2.64
N ALA A 31 10.25 -5.16 2.78
CA ALA A 31 10.91 -5.90 1.71
C ALA A 31 10.02 -6.04 0.45
N ILE A 32 8.72 -6.26 0.63
CA ILE A 32 7.80 -6.42 -0.50
C ILE A 32 7.32 -5.08 -1.05
N LEU A 33 6.85 -4.20 -0.17
CA LEU A 33 6.14 -2.98 -0.54
C LEU A 33 7.08 -1.87 -0.97
N VAL A 34 8.29 -1.81 -0.41
CA VAL A 34 9.28 -0.76 -0.68
C VAL A 34 10.37 -1.30 -1.59
N GLU A 35 11.02 -2.41 -1.20
CA GLU A 35 12.19 -2.94 -1.92
C GLU A 35 11.80 -3.80 -3.15
N GLY A 36 10.51 -4.16 -3.30
CA GLY A 36 10.01 -4.91 -4.45
C GLY A 36 10.37 -6.40 -4.45
N ARG A 37 10.78 -6.96 -3.30
CA ARG A 37 11.09 -8.39 -3.16
C ARG A 37 9.85 -9.26 -3.37
N LYS A 38 10.05 -10.45 -3.93
CA LYS A 38 8.94 -11.36 -4.23
C LYS A 38 8.50 -12.12 -2.97
N GLN A 39 7.19 -12.30 -2.80
CA GLN A 39 6.64 -13.10 -1.68
C GLN A 39 7.23 -14.51 -1.62
N ALA A 40 7.48 -15.14 -2.77
CA ALA A 40 8.03 -16.49 -2.85
C ALA A 40 9.46 -16.60 -2.28
N GLU A 41 10.27 -15.56 -2.40
CA GLU A 41 11.61 -15.50 -1.80
C GLU A 41 11.50 -15.45 -0.27
N LEU A 42 10.61 -14.60 0.22
CA LEU A 42 10.40 -14.41 1.66
C LEU A 42 9.74 -15.61 2.35
N VAL A 43 8.92 -16.41 1.65
CA VAL A 43 8.43 -17.70 2.18
C VAL A 43 9.61 -18.60 2.55
N ARG A 44 10.62 -18.72 1.66
CA ARG A 44 11.79 -19.57 1.88
C ARG A 44 12.68 -19.05 3.01
N GLU A 45 12.90 -17.74 3.08
CA GLU A 45 13.78 -17.11 4.07
C GLU A 45 13.18 -17.05 5.47
N THR A 46 11.86 -16.85 5.57
CA THR A 46 11.20 -16.63 6.86
C THR A 46 10.54 -17.89 7.40
N GLY A 47 10.31 -18.91 6.57
CA GLY A 47 9.50 -20.07 6.94
C GLY A 47 8.03 -19.76 7.19
N LEU A 48 7.57 -18.53 6.92
CA LEU A 48 6.16 -18.17 6.99
C LEU A 48 5.42 -18.66 5.75
N SER A 49 4.14 -19.02 5.95
CA SER A 49 3.28 -19.37 4.82
C SER A 49 3.03 -18.17 3.91
N ARG A 50 2.79 -18.44 2.63
CA ARG A 50 2.41 -17.40 1.65
C ARG A 50 1.20 -16.60 2.11
N THR A 51 0.22 -17.26 2.74
CA THR A 51 -0.99 -16.63 3.29
C THR A 51 -0.67 -15.65 4.42
N ALA A 52 0.25 -16.02 5.33
CA ALA A 52 0.68 -15.14 6.41
C ALA A 52 1.40 -13.90 5.88
N ILE A 53 2.29 -14.07 4.91
CA ILE A 53 2.98 -12.96 4.25
C ILE A 53 1.96 -12.05 3.53
N ALA A 54 1.04 -12.63 2.76
CA ALA A 54 0.01 -11.87 2.07
C ALA A 54 -0.87 -11.06 3.04
N ALA A 55 -1.25 -11.63 4.19
CA ALA A 55 -2.04 -10.93 5.21
C ALA A 55 -1.29 -9.73 5.81
N VAL A 56 0.01 -9.90 6.08
CA VAL A 56 0.87 -8.83 6.59
C VAL A 56 0.98 -7.68 5.59
N VAL A 57 1.26 -7.99 4.33
CA VAL A 57 1.34 -7.02 3.23
C VAL A 57 0.02 -6.29 3.04
N ARG A 58 -1.09 -7.03 3.04
CA ARG A 58 -2.44 -6.48 2.87
C ARG A 58 -2.75 -5.43 3.93
N LYS A 59 -2.46 -5.74 5.20
CA LYS A 59 -2.76 -4.86 6.34
C LYS A 59 -2.05 -3.49 6.26
N ILE A 60 -0.77 -3.47 5.88
CA ILE A 60 -0.05 -2.19 5.73
C ILE A 60 -0.53 -1.42 4.51
N ARG A 61 -0.87 -2.12 3.43
CA ARG A 61 -1.42 -1.49 2.24
C ARG A 61 -2.79 -0.86 2.51
N GLU A 62 -3.70 -1.57 3.17
CA GLU A 62 -4.99 -1.04 3.61
C GLU A 62 -4.79 0.20 4.50
N ALA A 63 -3.81 0.18 5.41
CA ALA A 63 -3.50 1.34 6.24
C ALA A 63 -2.98 2.54 5.42
N HIS A 64 -2.16 2.31 4.39
CA HIS A 64 -1.74 3.36 3.47
C HIS A 64 -2.92 3.91 2.65
N GLU A 65 -3.76 3.03 2.10
CA GLU A 65 -4.96 3.43 1.35
C GLU A 65 -5.90 4.28 2.22
N THR A 66 -6.07 3.90 3.49
CA THR A 66 -7.00 4.56 4.42
C THR A 66 -6.43 5.85 5.03
N TYR A 67 -5.13 5.88 5.34
CA TYR A 67 -4.53 6.92 6.18
C TYR A 67 -3.28 7.58 5.59
N GLY A 68 -2.79 7.10 4.44
CA GLY A 68 -1.62 7.66 3.78
C GLY A 68 -1.83 9.14 3.41
N GLN A 69 -0.76 9.93 3.48
CA GLN A 69 -0.79 11.24 2.87
C GLN A 69 -0.91 11.08 1.35
N PRO A 70 -1.76 11.86 0.67
CA PRO A 70 -1.72 11.94 -0.78
C PRO A 70 -0.38 12.54 -1.24
N PRO A 71 0.02 12.37 -2.51
CA PRO A 71 1.22 13.02 -3.05
C PRO A 71 1.20 14.54 -2.88
N GLU A 72 2.34 15.21 -3.03
CA GLU A 72 2.39 16.67 -2.92
C GLU A 72 1.48 17.32 -3.99
N GLY A 73 0.70 18.32 -3.59
CA GLY A 73 -0.29 18.97 -4.46
C GLY A 73 -1.57 18.17 -4.68
N TRP A 74 -1.71 16.97 -4.12
CA TRP A 74 -2.94 16.18 -4.22
C TRP A 74 -3.84 16.37 -3.01
N GLU A 75 -5.16 16.39 -3.25
CA GLU A 75 -6.17 16.45 -2.19
C GLU A 75 -6.92 15.12 -2.08
N ARG A 76 -7.16 14.67 -0.84
CA ARG A 76 -7.99 13.49 -0.55
C ARG A 76 -9.37 13.96 -0.11
N ILE A 77 -10.40 13.55 -0.85
CA ILE A 77 -11.80 13.85 -0.54
C ILE A 77 -12.61 12.57 -0.33
N GLU A 78 -13.68 12.65 0.46
CA GLU A 78 -14.70 11.61 0.60
C GLU A 78 -16.00 12.10 -0.06
N VAL A 79 -16.56 11.30 -0.97
CA VAL A 79 -17.75 11.66 -1.77
C VAL A 79 -18.77 10.53 -1.76
N CYS A 80 -20.05 10.88 -1.80
CA CYS A 80 -21.16 9.94 -1.93
C CYS A 80 -21.76 10.04 -3.33
N LEU A 81 -21.74 8.94 -4.09
CA LEU A 81 -22.13 8.89 -5.51
C LEU A 81 -22.95 7.62 -5.79
N PRO A 82 -23.77 7.59 -6.85
CA PRO A 82 -24.39 6.36 -7.34
C PRO A 82 -23.36 5.27 -7.63
N SER A 83 -23.71 4.00 -7.38
CA SER A 83 -22.77 2.88 -7.45
C SER A 83 -22.16 2.72 -8.85
N GLU A 84 -22.94 3.00 -9.88
CA GLU A 84 -22.53 2.99 -11.28
C GLU A 84 -21.51 4.08 -11.60
N MET A 85 -21.34 5.14 -10.81
CA MET A 85 -20.36 6.21 -11.06
C MET A 85 -19.03 6.01 -10.34
N VAL A 86 -18.98 5.13 -9.32
CA VAL A 86 -17.78 4.90 -8.50
C VAL A 86 -16.57 4.50 -9.34
N HIS A 87 -16.77 3.74 -10.42
CA HIS A 87 -15.69 3.29 -11.29
C HIS A 87 -15.01 4.45 -12.05
N LEU A 88 -15.74 5.54 -12.35
CA LEU A 88 -15.18 6.71 -13.05
C LEU A 88 -14.18 7.46 -12.17
N VAL A 89 -14.50 7.66 -10.89
CA VAL A 89 -13.60 8.30 -9.92
C VAL A 89 -12.37 7.43 -9.67
N ARG A 90 -12.54 6.11 -9.58
CA ARG A 90 -11.42 5.16 -9.47
C ARG A 90 -10.49 5.23 -10.68
N ALA A 91 -11.05 5.25 -11.89
CA ALA A 91 -10.25 5.34 -13.12
C ALA A 91 -9.49 6.67 -13.23
N LEU A 92 -10.12 7.78 -12.81
CA LEU A 92 -9.48 9.10 -12.77
C LEU A 92 -8.27 9.09 -11.81
N GLU A 93 -8.44 8.58 -10.59
CA GLU A 93 -7.34 8.46 -9.64
C GLU A 93 -6.21 7.58 -10.18
N GLU A 94 -6.54 6.44 -10.79
CA GLU A 94 -5.54 5.53 -11.37
C GLU A 94 -4.75 6.15 -12.53
N GLU A 95 -5.39 6.93 -13.41
CA GLU A 95 -4.72 7.67 -14.48
C GLU A 95 -3.81 8.77 -13.93
N ALA A 96 -4.32 9.60 -13.01
CA ALA A 96 -3.51 10.64 -12.37
C ALA A 96 -2.28 10.06 -11.67
N ARG A 97 -2.40 8.88 -11.04
CA ARG A 97 -1.27 8.22 -10.37
C ARG A 97 -0.24 7.71 -11.38
N ARG A 98 -0.69 7.15 -12.50
CA ARG A 98 0.20 6.73 -13.59
C ARG A 98 0.97 7.91 -14.18
N GLN A 99 0.35 9.07 -14.32
CA GLN A 99 1.01 10.28 -14.82
C GLN A 99 2.07 10.77 -13.84
N HIS A 100 1.74 10.89 -12.56
CA HIS A 100 2.69 11.26 -11.49
C HIS A 100 3.89 10.31 -11.41
N GLU A 101 3.68 9.00 -11.56
CA GLU A 101 4.77 8.00 -11.56
C GLU A 101 5.71 8.09 -12.77
N ASN A 102 5.28 8.68 -13.89
CA ASN A 102 6.12 8.88 -15.07
C ASN A 102 6.89 10.21 -15.03
N GLU A 103 6.47 11.14 -14.16
CA GLU A 103 7.07 12.46 -13.99
C GLU A 103 8.16 12.48 -12.90
N ASP A 104 8.11 11.53 -11.94
CA ASP A 104 9.13 11.24 -10.92
C ASP A 104 10.29 10.36 -11.43
#